data_AF-A0A957IR86-F1
#
_entry.id   AF-A0A957IR86-F1
#
_cell.length_a   1.000
_cell.length_b   1.000
_cell.length_c   1.000
_cell.angle_alpha   90.00
_cell.angle_beta   90.00
_cell.angle_gamma   90.00
#
_symmetry.space_group_name_H-M   'P 1'
#
loop_
_entity.id
_entity.type
_entity.pdbx_description
1 polymer ?
#
loop_
_entity_poly.entity_id
_entity_poly.type
_entity_poly.pdbx_seq_one_letter_code
_entity_poly.pdbx_strand_id
1 'polypeptide(L)'
;MPELNRLPATRIVSTALDGAVWPEDRLVLRTAVDELLIIPPVADVSSVTSRDPYAIVVEDASYAGVWLGADEAAAILQRHCEWRVGEQRPLFTQGAIAGIATKLWLEADRVLFVVPAPYAAEFEERIV
;
A
#
# COMPACT_ATOMS: atom_id res chain seq x y z
N MET A 1 -3.07 20.40 -4.99
CA MET A 1 -3.66 19.07 -5.17
C MET A 1 -2.53 18.08 -4.97
N PRO A 2 -2.75 17.01 -4.19
CA PRO A 2 -1.73 15.98 -4.04
C PRO A 2 -1.43 15.33 -5.39
N GLU A 3 -0.14 15.13 -5.70
CA GLU A 3 0.31 14.49 -6.95
C GLU A 3 0.73 13.05 -6.65
N LEU A 4 0.05 12.10 -7.25
CA LEU A 4 0.30 10.67 -7.11
C LEU A 4 1.41 10.25 -8.07
N ASN A 5 2.52 9.81 -7.49
CA ASN A 5 3.68 9.36 -8.24
C ASN A 5 3.68 7.84 -8.36
N ARG A 6 4.28 7.31 -9.44
CA ARG A 6 4.48 5.86 -9.59
C ARG A 6 5.23 5.32 -8.37
N LEU A 7 4.68 4.26 -7.77
CA LEU A 7 5.27 3.57 -6.64
C LEU A 7 5.86 2.25 -7.13
N PRO A 8 7.18 2.19 -7.39
CA PRO A 8 7.83 0.93 -7.64
C PRO A 8 7.78 0.07 -6.36
N ALA A 9 7.51 -1.21 -6.54
CA ALA A 9 7.39 -2.19 -5.48
C ALA A 9 8.01 -3.53 -5.89
N THR A 10 8.26 -4.39 -4.90
CA THR A 10 8.39 -5.83 -5.13
C THR A 10 7.06 -6.47 -4.76
N ARG A 11 6.40 -7.16 -5.70
CA ARG A 11 5.22 -7.99 -5.41
C ARG A 11 5.66 -9.42 -5.14
N ILE A 12 5.18 -9.97 -4.03
CA ILE A 12 5.45 -11.34 -3.62
C ILE A 12 4.14 -12.08 -3.44
N VAL A 13 3.99 -13.21 -4.15
CA VAL A 13 2.93 -14.19 -3.93
C VAL A 13 3.56 -15.46 -3.37
N SER A 14 3.18 -15.87 -2.17
CA SER A 14 3.76 -17.03 -1.49
C SER A 14 2.87 -17.49 -0.33
N THR A 15 2.93 -18.79 -0.02
CA THR A 15 2.31 -19.35 1.18
C THR A 15 3.18 -19.21 2.44
N ALA A 16 4.44 -18.79 2.30
CA ALA A 16 5.42 -18.70 3.39
C ALA A 16 5.55 -17.31 4.03
N LEU A 17 4.63 -16.37 3.73
CA LEU A 17 4.75 -14.96 4.16
C LEU A 17 4.72 -14.79 5.69
N ASP A 18 4.02 -15.66 6.42
CA ASP A 18 3.94 -15.58 7.89
C ASP A 18 5.28 -15.90 8.59
N GLY A 19 6.16 -16.66 7.93
CA GLY A 19 7.48 -17.04 8.45
C GLY A 19 8.63 -16.22 7.86
N ALA A 20 8.32 -15.26 7.00
CA ALA A 20 9.30 -14.43 6.33
C ALA A 20 9.76 -13.27 7.23
N VAL A 21 10.98 -12.80 6.98
CA VAL A 21 11.57 -11.64 7.65
C VAL A 21 11.61 -10.50 6.66
N TRP A 22 11.12 -9.33 7.08
CA TRP A 22 11.03 -8.14 6.25
C TRP A 22 11.94 -7.03 6.78
N PRO A 23 12.50 -6.18 5.91
CA PRO A 23 13.26 -5.02 6.34
C PRO A 23 12.39 -4.02 7.13
N GLU A 24 12.91 -3.49 8.23
CA GLU A 24 12.21 -2.52 9.08
C GLU A 24 12.06 -1.15 8.40
N ASP A 25 12.89 -0.84 7.41
CA ASP A 25 12.91 0.42 6.66
C ASP A 25 12.05 0.37 5.39
N ARG A 26 11.13 -0.60 5.29
CA ARG A 26 10.25 -0.81 4.15
C ARG A 26 8.80 -0.91 4.58
N LEU A 27 7.92 -0.42 3.72
CA LEU A 27 6.49 -0.65 3.87
C LEU A 27 6.16 -2.04 3.35
N VAL A 28 5.53 -2.86 4.18
CA VAL A 28 5.06 -4.19 3.82
C VAL A 28 3.54 -4.18 3.82
N LEU A 29 2.96 -4.07 2.64
CA LEU A 29 1.51 -3.97 2.44
C LEU A 29 0.95 -5.35 2.12
N ARG A 30 0.42 -6.05 3.13
CA ARG A 30 -0.15 -7.40 2.95
C ARG A 30 -1.56 -7.33 2.38
N THR A 31 -1.66 -7.46 1.06
CA THR A 31 -2.90 -7.28 0.29
C THR A 31 -3.83 -8.48 0.36
N ALA A 32 -3.28 -9.67 0.53
CA ALA A 32 -4.00 -10.92 0.76
C ALA A 32 -3.23 -11.81 1.75
N VAL A 33 -3.79 -12.97 2.10
CA VAL A 33 -3.12 -13.92 2.99
C VAL A 33 -1.78 -14.38 2.40
N ASP A 34 -1.71 -14.54 1.09
CA ASP A 34 -0.58 -15.05 0.32
C ASP A 34 0.04 -14.01 -0.61
N GLU A 35 -0.34 -12.74 -0.52
CA GLU A 35 0.19 -11.67 -1.36
C GLU A 35 0.55 -10.43 -0.54
N LEU A 36 1.69 -9.83 -0.89
CA LEU A 36 2.08 -8.52 -0.39
C LEU A 36 2.83 -7.69 -1.43
N LEU A 37 2.89 -6.39 -1.16
CA LEU A 37 3.72 -5.41 -1.85
C LEU A 37 4.76 -4.85 -0.88
N ILE A 38 6.02 -4.78 -1.29
CA ILE A 38 7.09 -4.13 -0.53
C ILE A 38 7.49 -2.85 -1.25
N ILE A 39 7.47 -1.73 -0.52
CA ILE A 39 7.77 -0.39 -1.05
C ILE A 39 8.83 0.28 -0.17
N PRO A 40 9.92 0.83 -0.76
CA PRO A 40 10.40 0.63 -2.13
C PRO A 40 10.81 -0.83 -2.43
N PRO A 41 11.12 -1.19 -3.70
CA PRO A 41 11.49 -2.56 -4.07
C PRO A 41 12.67 -3.09 -3.26
N VAL A 42 12.66 -4.39 -3.03
CA VAL A 42 13.74 -5.14 -2.38
C VAL A 42 14.33 -6.18 -3.33
N ALA A 43 15.65 -6.31 -3.27
CA ALA A 43 16.39 -7.31 -4.05
C ALA A 43 16.50 -8.65 -3.30
N ASP A 44 16.64 -8.62 -1.98
CA ASP A 44 16.74 -9.83 -1.16
C ASP A 44 15.36 -10.26 -0.66
N VAL A 45 14.95 -11.42 -1.14
CA VAL A 45 13.70 -12.12 -0.77
C VAL A 45 13.98 -13.56 -0.32
N SER A 46 15.23 -13.85 0.06
CA SER A 46 15.69 -15.19 0.43
C SER A 46 14.91 -15.78 1.61
N SER A 47 14.42 -14.94 2.52
CA SER A 47 13.58 -15.37 3.65
C SER A 47 12.25 -16.01 3.21
N VAL A 48 11.77 -15.69 2.01
CA VAL A 48 10.59 -16.28 1.37
C VAL A 48 11.00 -17.46 0.50
N THR A 49 11.92 -17.26 -0.45
CA THR A 49 12.24 -18.27 -1.49
C THR A 49 12.94 -19.51 -0.93
N SER A 50 13.59 -19.41 0.23
CA SER A 50 14.13 -20.57 0.95
C SER A 50 13.05 -21.48 1.58
N ARG A 51 11.84 -20.94 1.79
CA ARG A 51 10.71 -21.66 2.40
C ARG A 51 9.65 -22.06 1.37
N ASP A 52 9.51 -21.25 0.32
CA ASP A 52 8.57 -21.47 -0.77
C ASP A 52 9.32 -21.35 -2.11
N PRO A 53 9.76 -22.49 -2.69
CA PRO A 53 10.45 -22.49 -3.98
C PRO A 53 9.53 -22.10 -5.16
N TYR A 54 8.22 -22.00 -4.94
CA TYR A 54 7.23 -21.61 -5.95
C TYR A 54 6.75 -20.16 -5.77
N ALA A 55 7.35 -19.41 -4.85
CA ALA A 55 7.03 -18.01 -4.66
C ALA A 55 7.23 -17.22 -5.97
N ILE A 56 6.24 -16.38 -6.30
CA ILE A 56 6.34 -15.44 -7.41
C ILE A 56 6.86 -14.13 -6.83
N VAL A 57 8.05 -13.73 -7.26
CA VAL A 57 8.66 -12.45 -6.88
C VAL A 57 8.92 -11.65 -8.14
N VAL A 58 8.28 -10.49 -8.26
CA VAL A 58 8.39 -9.62 -9.42
C VAL A 58 8.50 -8.15 -9.02
N GLU A 59 9.19 -7.37 -9.83
CA GLU A 59 9.06 -5.91 -9.79
C GLU A 59 7.65 -5.51 -10.25
N ASP A 60 7.03 -4.58 -9.54
CA ASP A 60 5.69 -4.09 -9.82
C ASP A 60 5.66 -2.56 -9.78
N ALA A 61 5.15 -1.94 -10.85
CA ALA A 61 4.95 -0.49 -10.95
C ALA A 61 3.48 -0.15 -11.29
N SER A 62 2.55 -1.06 -10.97
CA SER A 62 1.12 -0.95 -11.27
C SER A 62 0.39 0.06 -10.37
N TYR A 63 1.07 0.61 -9.37
CA TYR A 63 0.50 1.51 -8.38
C TYR A 63 1.10 2.91 -8.45
N ALA A 64 0.32 3.88 -8.02
CA ALA A 64 0.76 5.23 -7.75
C ALA A 64 0.33 5.61 -6.33
N GLY A 65 1.01 6.56 -5.72
CA GLY A 65 0.63 7.01 -4.39
C GLY A 65 1.30 8.28 -3.94
N VAL A 66 0.82 8.75 -2.80
CA VAL A 66 1.18 10.05 -2.22
C VAL A 66 1.08 9.97 -0.69
N TRP A 67 2.06 10.57 -0.03
CA TRP A 67 2.03 10.80 1.41
C TRP A 67 1.33 12.12 1.70
N LEU A 68 0.29 12.08 2.53
CA LEU A 68 -0.42 13.27 3.00
C LEU A 68 -0.27 13.41 4.51
N GLY A 69 -0.27 14.64 5.01
CA GLY A 69 -0.30 14.89 6.45
C GLY A 69 -1.60 14.35 7.08
N ALA A 70 -1.56 14.00 8.36
CA ALA A 70 -2.70 13.37 9.04
C ALA A 70 -4.01 14.19 8.94
N ASP A 71 -3.93 15.53 9.05
CA ASP A 71 -5.11 16.40 8.97
C ASP A 71 -5.73 16.42 7.56
N GLU A 72 -4.89 16.50 6.52
CA GLU A 72 -5.32 16.45 5.12
C GLU A 72 -5.92 15.09 4.78
N ALA A 73 -5.25 14.01 5.19
CA ALA A 73 -5.74 12.65 5.04
C ALA A 73 -7.10 12.46 5.75
N ALA A 74 -7.24 12.97 6.98
CA ALA A 74 -8.48 12.88 7.74
C ALA A 74 -9.63 13.62 7.04
N ALA A 75 -9.38 14.80 6.47
CA ALA A 75 -10.38 15.54 5.71
C ALA A 75 -10.86 14.77 4.46
N ILE A 76 -9.94 14.14 3.73
CA ILE A 76 -10.28 13.29 2.57
C ILE A 76 -11.09 12.08 3.00
N LEU A 77 -10.64 11.37 4.04
CA LEU A 77 -11.32 10.17 4.54
C LEU A 77 -12.72 10.51 5.04
N GLN A 78 -12.91 11.62 5.76
CA GLN A 78 -14.23 12.03 6.24
C GLN A 78 -15.23 12.28 5.11
N ARG A 79 -14.77 12.80 3.97
CA ARG A 79 -15.63 13.14 2.81
C ARG A 79 -15.90 11.95 1.89
N HIS A 80 -14.91 11.08 1.72
CA HIS A 80 -14.90 10.12 0.62
C HIS A 80 -14.79 8.64 1.05
N CYS A 81 -14.61 8.36 2.34
CA CYS A 81 -14.51 7.01 2.88
C CYS A 81 -15.85 6.60 3.52
N GLU A 82 -16.51 5.61 2.92
CA GLU A 82 -17.81 5.11 3.39
C GLU A 82 -17.68 4.03 4.48
N TRP A 83 -16.45 3.65 4.83
CA TRP A 83 -16.15 2.58 5.77
C TRP A 83 -15.28 3.09 6.92
N ARG A 84 -15.33 2.37 8.04
CA ARG A 84 -14.58 2.75 9.23
C ARG A 84 -13.11 2.37 9.08
N VAL A 85 -12.24 3.38 9.07
CA VAL A 85 -10.79 3.20 9.17
C VAL A 85 -10.43 2.91 10.63
N GLY A 86 -9.56 1.92 10.87
CA GLY A 86 -9.09 1.60 12.21
C GLY A 86 -8.29 2.75 12.85
N GLU A 87 -8.20 2.76 14.17
CA GLU A 87 -7.55 3.83 14.96
C GLU A 87 -6.12 3.48 15.39
N GLN A 88 -5.76 2.20 15.41
CA GLN A 88 -4.41 1.76 15.77
C GLN A 88 -3.39 2.23 14.72
N ARG A 89 -2.16 2.54 15.16
CA ARG A 89 -1.05 2.98 14.30
C ARG A 89 0.23 2.24 14.71
N PRO A 90 1.09 1.83 13.76
CA PRO A 90 0.87 1.86 12.31
C PRO A 90 -0.24 0.88 11.89
N LEU A 91 -0.94 1.19 10.79
CA LEU A 91 -2.01 0.34 10.27
C LEU A 91 -1.99 0.29 8.75
N PHE A 92 -2.02 -0.93 8.21
CA PHE A 92 -2.39 -1.19 6.83
C PHE A 92 -3.88 -1.52 6.74
N THR A 93 -4.59 -0.88 5.81
CA THR A 93 -5.97 -1.23 5.47
C THR A 93 -6.26 -0.88 4.01
N GLN A 94 -7.32 -1.44 3.45
CA GLN A 94 -7.69 -1.19 2.06
C GLN A 94 -9.21 -1.19 1.88
N GLY A 95 -9.69 -0.37 0.96
CA GLY A 95 -11.11 -0.18 0.67
C GLY A 95 -11.31 0.87 -0.41
N ALA A 96 -12.57 1.15 -0.76
CA ALA A 96 -12.87 2.20 -1.73
C ALA A 96 -12.78 3.58 -1.06
N ILE A 97 -12.10 4.53 -1.72
CA ILE A 97 -12.10 5.96 -1.35
C ILE A 97 -12.43 6.75 -2.61
N ALA A 98 -13.46 7.59 -2.53
CA ALA A 98 -13.99 8.32 -3.69
C ALA A 98 -14.30 7.38 -4.88
N GLY A 99 -14.78 6.16 -4.59
CA GLY A 99 -15.11 5.16 -5.61
C GLY A 99 -13.91 4.50 -6.32
N ILE A 100 -12.68 4.69 -5.81
CA ILE A 100 -11.46 4.06 -6.34
C ILE A 100 -10.90 3.09 -5.31
N ALA A 101 -10.44 1.92 -5.75
CA ALA A 101 -9.79 0.96 -4.87
C ALA A 101 -8.47 1.53 -4.33
N THR A 102 -8.41 1.75 -3.02
CA THR A 102 -7.29 2.43 -2.37
C THR A 102 -6.74 1.59 -1.24
N LYS A 103 -5.41 1.52 -1.15
CA LYS A 103 -4.70 0.99 0.01
C LYS A 103 -4.19 2.17 0.83
N LEU A 104 -4.26 2.03 2.15
CA LEU A 104 -3.80 3.01 3.12
C LEU A 104 -2.71 2.41 3.99
N TRP A 105 -1.63 3.15 4.16
CA TRP A 105 -0.71 2.94 5.27
C TRP A 105 -0.76 4.16 6.18
N LEU A 106 -1.22 3.95 7.41
CA LEU A 106 -1.45 5.02 8.37
C LEU A 106 -0.34 5.05 9.42
N GLU A 107 0.33 6.18 9.51
CA GLU A 107 1.28 6.53 10.58
C GLU A 107 0.63 7.56 11.52
N ALA A 108 1.39 8.02 12.52
CA ALA A 108 0.87 8.97 13.50
C ALA A 108 0.61 10.37 12.90
N ASP A 109 1.48 10.80 11.99
CA ASP A 109 1.54 12.17 11.44
C ASP A 109 1.24 12.25 9.94
N ARG A 110 1.15 11.09 9.25
CA ARG A 110 0.90 11.02 7.81
C ARG A 110 0.23 9.72 7.40
N VAL A 111 -0.37 9.74 6.20
CA VAL A 111 -1.01 8.59 5.57
C VAL A 111 -0.54 8.47 4.13
N LEU A 112 -0.13 7.27 3.73
CA LEU A 112 0.13 6.94 2.34
C LEU A 112 -1.16 6.45 1.70
N PHE A 113 -1.57 7.12 0.63
CA PHE A 113 -2.64 6.65 -0.26
C PHE A 113 -2.00 5.95 -1.45
N VAL A 114 -2.43 4.73 -1.75
CA VAL A 114 -1.96 3.94 -2.89
C VAL A 114 -3.14 3.50 -3.73
N VAL A 115 -3.14 3.87 -5.01
CA VAL A 115 -4.18 3.51 -5.98
C VAL A 115 -3.55 2.79 -7.19
N PRO A 116 -4.31 2.00 -7.96
CA PRO A 116 -3.83 1.52 -9.25
C PRO A 116 -3.47 2.73 -10.12
N ALA A 117 -2.27 2.72 -10.69
CA ALA A 117 -1.71 3.87 -11.37
C ALA A 117 -2.56 4.41 -12.55
N PRO A 118 -3.32 3.60 -13.31
CA PRO A 118 -4.24 4.14 -14.31
C PRO A 118 -5.33 5.08 -13.74
N TYR A 119 -5.63 4.96 -12.44
CA TYR A 119 -6.62 5.77 -11.74
C TYR A 119 -6.00 6.93 -10.95
N ALA A 120 -4.69 7.20 -11.08
CA ALA A 120 -4.00 8.23 -10.31
C ALA A 120 -4.63 9.62 -10.55
N ALA A 121 -4.69 10.07 -11.80
CA ALA A 121 -5.27 11.38 -12.15
C ALA A 121 -6.75 11.49 -11.75
N GLU A 122 -7.52 10.42 -11.95
CA GLU A 122 -8.92 10.40 -11.54
C GLU A 122 -9.08 10.47 -10.01
N PHE A 123 -8.19 9.82 -9.26
CA PHE A 123 -8.18 9.93 -7.80
C PHE A 123 -7.88 11.36 -7.36
N GLU A 124 -6.88 12.01 -7.97
CA GLU A 124 -6.51 13.40 -7.70
C GLU A 124 -7.69 14.36 -7.93
N GLU A 125 -8.46 14.17 -9.01
CA GLU A 125 -9.63 14.99 -9.32
C GLU A 125 -10.77 14.78 -8.31
N ARG A 126 -10.95 13.56 -7.81
CA ARG A 126 -12.09 13.19 -6.95
C ARG A 126 -11.93 13.56 -5.47
N ILE A 127 -10.70 13.78 -5.00
CA ILE A 127 -10.40 14.03 -3.57
C ILE A 127 -10.24 15.52 -3.22
N VAL A 128 -10.47 16.42 -4.18
CA VAL A 128 -10.44 17.88 -4.00
C VAL A 128 -11.74 18.39 -3.36
#